data_AF-A0A660W0Y6-F1
#
_entry.id   AF-A0A660W0Y6-F1
#
_cell.length_a   1.000
_cell.length_b   1.000
_cell.length_c   1.000
_cell.angle_alpha   90.00
_cell.angle_beta   90.00
_cell.angle_gamma   90.00
#
_symmetry.space_group_name_H-M   'P 1'
#
loop_
_entity.id
_entity.type
_entity.pdbx_description
1 polymer ?
#
loop_
_entity_poly.entity_id
_entity_poly.type
_entity_poly.pdbx_seq_one_letter_code
_entity_poly.pdbx_strand_id
1 'polypeptide(L)'
;MTRNERLAAVVFAWAVTLSVAVPGMSPSLSPAFAEGEPAGLDAEIAGLIEQLGHDEYGEREAAQERLLDSGAPAEDAVHKALQHPDPEIRRRAGIILKQIKWYLPPEQRARLGDARVEKLRKWESLGEKERMRLLVNCIWRLGDEADVLCFKVLRYEVPRYKEFGQILRRAARWFIENGREEHLQELFAIAQEKDNNDIR
;
A
#
# COMPACT_ATOMS: atom_id res chain seq x y z
N MET A 1 30.33 21.15 15.31
CA MET A 1 29.64 20.70 14.08
C MET A 1 28.18 20.44 14.42
N THR A 2 27.28 21.28 13.93
CA THR A 2 25.86 21.30 14.27
C THR A 2 25.04 20.57 13.20
N ARG A 3 23.92 19.98 13.63
CA ARG A 3 22.94 19.13 12.92
C ARG A 3 22.27 19.75 11.66
N ASN A 4 22.76 20.90 11.18
CA ASN A 4 22.11 21.74 10.18
C ASN A 4 22.75 21.69 8.78
N GLU A 5 23.78 20.89 8.56
CA GLU A 5 24.44 20.78 7.24
C GLU A 5 23.94 19.61 6.37
N ARG A 6 23.04 18.76 6.90
CA ARG A 6 22.39 17.69 6.11
C ARG A 6 21.13 18.14 5.35
N LEU A 7 20.70 19.39 5.52
CA LEU A 7 19.47 19.93 4.93
C LEU A 7 19.66 20.64 3.57
N ALA A 8 20.87 20.66 2.99
CA ALA A 8 21.16 21.43 1.78
C ALA A 8 21.49 20.61 0.51
N ALA A 9 21.30 19.29 0.52
CA ALA A 9 21.73 18.44 -0.61
C ALA A 9 20.61 17.73 -1.39
N VAL A 10 19.33 18.06 -1.18
CA VAL A 10 18.20 17.45 -1.94
C VAL A 10 17.41 18.48 -2.76
N VAL A 11 17.88 19.72 -2.86
CA VAL A 11 17.30 20.73 -3.76
C VAL A 11 18.38 21.21 -4.73
N PHE A 12 18.06 21.14 -6.02
CA PHE A 12 18.82 21.54 -7.21
C PHE A 12 19.68 20.47 -7.90
N ALA A 13 19.17 19.94 -9.03
CA ALA A 13 19.79 20.15 -10.34
C ALA A 13 18.96 19.48 -11.45
N TRP A 14 18.00 20.22 -12.00
CA TRP A 14 17.57 19.98 -13.39
C TRP A 14 18.56 20.69 -14.31
N ALA A 15 19.11 19.93 -15.25
CA ALA A 15 20.23 20.31 -16.10
C ALA A 15 19.82 21.28 -17.22
N VAL A 16 20.58 22.36 -17.38
CA VAL A 16 20.79 23.03 -18.67
C VAL A 16 22.23 22.76 -19.06
N THR A 17 22.39 22.32 -20.30
CA THR A 17 23.60 21.77 -20.92
C THR A 17 24.72 22.81 -21.05
N LEU A 18 25.96 22.40 -20.74
CA LEU A 18 27.13 22.89 -21.47
C LEU A 18 28.18 21.78 -21.59
N SER A 19 28.49 21.47 -22.85
CA SER A 19 29.42 20.45 -23.29
C SER A 19 30.86 20.81 -22.92
N VAL A 20 31.55 19.92 -22.20
CA VAL A 20 33.02 19.84 -22.20
C VAL A 20 33.37 18.40 -22.54
N ALA A 21 33.99 18.22 -23.70
CA ALA A 21 34.49 16.94 -24.17
C ALA A 21 35.74 16.54 -23.38
N VAL A 22 35.66 15.44 -22.63
CA VAL A 22 36.82 14.73 -22.09
C VAL A 22 36.97 13.43 -22.89
N PRO A 23 38.06 13.25 -23.66
CA PRO A 23 38.33 12.00 -24.34
C PRO A 23 39.04 11.02 -23.38
N GLY A 24 38.56 9.78 -23.33
CA GLY A 24 39.31 8.67 -22.73
C GLY A 24 38.86 8.26 -21.34
N MET A 25 37.66 7.69 -21.24
CA MET A 25 37.34 6.74 -20.17
C MET A 25 36.29 5.78 -20.72
N SER A 26 36.65 4.53 -20.97
CA SER A 26 35.70 3.50 -21.39
C SER A 26 34.79 3.17 -20.20
N PRO A 27 33.48 3.48 -20.22
CA PRO A 27 32.59 2.91 -19.23
C PRO A 27 32.37 1.44 -19.61
N SER A 28 32.95 0.55 -18.81
CA SER A 28 32.56 -0.86 -18.77
C SER A 28 31.05 -0.92 -18.57
N LEU A 29 30.35 -1.50 -19.54
CA LEU A 29 28.94 -1.85 -19.44
C LEU A 29 28.79 -2.90 -18.35
N SER A 30 28.43 -2.47 -17.15
CA SER A 30 27.79 -3.33 -16.15
C SER A 30 26.29 -3.01 -16.15
N PRO A 31 25.45 -3.85 -16.75
CA PRO A 31 24.02 -3.80 -16.51
C PRO A 31 23.75 -4.65 -15.28
N ALA A 32 23.52 -4.03 -14.13
CA ALA A 32 22.89 -4.71 -12.99
C ALA A 32 22.35 -3.71 -11.97
N PHE A 33 21.54 -2.76 -12.42
CA PHE A 33 20.32 -2.55 -11.63
C PHE A 33 19.46 -3.76 -11.97
N ALA A 34 19.57 -4.79 -11.13
CA ALA A 34 18.62 -5.88 -11.11
C ALA A 34 17.28 -5.25 -10.72
N GLU A 35 16.46 -4.95 -11.73
CA GLU A 35 15.02 -5.01 -11.62
C GLU A 35 14.66 -6.44 -11.16
N GLY A 36 14.33 -6.61 -9.89
CA GLY A 36 13.78 -7.84 -9.35
C GLY A 36 13.06 -7.53 -8.02
N GLU A 37 11.79 -7.84 -7.82
CA GLU A 37 10.83 -8.55 -8.66
C GLU A 37 9.38 -8.14 -8.33
N PRO A 38 8.57 -7.69 -9.30
CA PRO A 38 7.11 -7.86 -9.26
C PRO A 38 6.69 -9.31 -9.60
N ALA A 39 7.56 -10.08 -10.27
CA ALA A 39 7.27 -11.46 -10.69
C ALA A 39 7.12 -12.44 -9.51
N GLY A 40 7.91 -12.28 -8.44
CA GLY A 40 7.88 -13.18 -7.28
C GLY A 40 6.61 -13.06 -6.44
N LEU A 41 6.12 -11.83 -6.20
CA LEU A 41 4.90 -11.60 -5.42
C LEU A 41 3.66 -12.08 -6.17
N ASP A 42 3.57 -11.81 -7.47
CA ASP A 42 2.47 -12.30 -8.30
C ASP A 42 2.43 -13.84 -8.35
N ALA A 43 3.61 -14.48 -8.44
CA ALA A 43 3.73 -15.93 -8.40
C ALA A 43 3.35 -16.51 -7.03
N GLU A 44 3.74 -15.85 -5.93
CA GLU A 44 3.33 -16.23 -4.58
C GLU A 44 1.82 -16.16 -4.41
N ILE A 45 1.19 -15.04 -4.81
CA ILE A 45 -0.26 -14.86 -4.75
C ILE A 45 -0.99 -15.93 -5.59
N ALA A 46 -0.49 -16.23 -6.79
CA ALA A 46 -1.05 -17.29 -7.62
C ALA A 46 -0.97 -18.66 -6.93
N GLY A 47 0.17 -18.98 -6.29
CA GLY A 47 0.33 -20.20 -5.52
C GLY A 47 -0.64 -20.30 -4.33
N LEU A 48 -0.84 -19.19 -3.62
CA LEU A 48 -1.80 -19.12 -2.51
C LEU A 48 -3.25 -19.31 -2.98
N ILE A 49 -3.60 -18.81 -4.18
CA ILE A 49 -4.94 -19.02 -4.76
C ILE A 49 -5.20 -20.50 -5.02
N GLU A 50 -4.23 -21.23 -5.58
CA GLU A 50 -4.36 -22.68 -5.81
C GLU A 50 -4.48 -23.44 -4.47
N GLN A 51 -3.75 -23.01 -3.43
CA GLN A 51 -3.83 -23.62 -2.10
C GLN A 51 -5.19 -23.44 -1.41
N LEU A 52 -6.04 -22.50 -1.86
CA LEU A 52 -7.42 -22.41 -1.38
C LEU A 52 -8.26 -23.64 -1.73
N GLY A 53 -7.85 -24.43 -2.73
CA GLY A 53 -8.48 -25.70 -3.13
C GLY A 53 -7.85 -26.94 -2.50
N HIS A 54 -6.87 -26.78 -1.61
CA HIS A 54 -6.14 -27.91 -1.04
C HIS A 54 -7.06 -28.84 -0.24
N ASP A 55 -6.81 -30.15 -0.22
CA ASP A 55 -7.68 -31.13 0.47
C ASP A 55 -7.66 -30.96 2.00
N GLU A 56 -6.49 -30.62 2.55
CA GLU A 56 -6.30 -30.38 3.97
C GLU A 56 -6.83 -29.00 4.40
N TYR A 57 -7.70 -28.99 5.41
CA TYR A 57 -8.34 -27.77 5.90
C TYR A 57 -7.33 -26.74 6.43
N GLY A 58 -6.28 -27.18 7.13
CA GLY A 58 -5.25 -26.30 7.69
C GLY A 58 -4.52 -25.50 6.61
N GLU A 59 -4.15 -26.16 5.50
CA GLU A 59 -3.51 -25.50 4.36
C GLU A 59 -4.44 -24.48 3.68
N ARG A 60 -5.74 -24.80 3.55
CA ARG A 60 -6.72 -23.85 3.00
C ARG A 60 -6.85 -22.59 3.85
N GLU A 61 -6.90 -22.75 5.18
CA GLU A 61 -7.00 -21.61 6.10
C GLU A 61 -5.72 -20.78 6.08
N ALA A 62 -4.55 -21.42 6.09
CA ALA A 62 -3.26 -20.72 6.02
C ALA A 62 -3.12 -19.91 4.72
N ALA A 63 -3.53 -20.48 3.58
CA ALA A 63 -3.54 -19.76 2.31
C ALA A 63 -4.50 -18.55 2.33
N GLN A 64 -5.68 -18.73 2.92
CA GLN A 64 -6.65 -17.65 3.09
C GLN A 64 -6.08 -16.50 3.95
N GLU A 65 -5.45 -16.81 5.07
CA GLU A 65 -4.83 -15.80 5.95
C GLU A 65 -3.71 -15.04 5.24
N ARG A 66 -2.82 -15.73 4.53
CA ARG A 66 -1.74 -15.09 3.78
C ARG A 66 -2.25 -14.18 2.65
N LEU A 67 -3.33 -14.56 1.96
CA LEU A 67 -3.98 -13.70 0.97
C LEU A 67 -4.58 -12.45 1.61
N LEU A 68 -5.15 -12.57 2.82
CA LEU A 68 -5.68 -11.44 3.57
C LEU A 68 -4.57 -10.51 4.08
N ASP A 69 -3.45 -11.07 4.54
CA ASP A 69 -2.25 -10.34 4.95
C ASP A 69 -1.62 -9.60 3.76
N SER A 70 -1.63 -10.21 2.57
CA SER A 70 -1.14 -9.58 1.33
C SER A 70 -1.94 -8.33 0.97
N GLY A 71 -3.22 -8.26 1.32
CA GLY A 71 -4.04 -7.05 1.17
C GLY A 71 -4.26 -6.64 -0.29
N ALA A 72 -4.06 -5.35 -0.59
CA ALA A 72 -4.35 -4.77 -1.91
C ALA A 72 -3.63 -5.47 -3.08
N PRO A 73 -2.33 -5.82 -3.00
CA PRO A 73 -1.65 -6.62 -4.03
C PRO A 73 -2.38 -7.90 -4.46
N ALA A 74 -3.09 -8.58 -3.54
CA ALA A 74 -3.78 -9.82 -3.85
C ALA A 74 -5.21 -9.61 -4.40
N GLU A 75 -5.78 -8.41 -4.31
CA GLU A 75 -7.19 -8.15 -4.59
C GLU A 75 -7.60 -8.51 -6.03
N ASP A 76 -6.82 -8.08 -7.02
CA ASP A 76 -7.08 -8.35 -8.43
C ASP A 76 -7.01 -9.86 -8.75
N ALA A 77 -6.05 -10.56 -8.15
CA ALA A 77 -5.88 -11.99 -8.35
C ALA A 77 -7.01 -12.78 -7.69
N VAL A 78 -7.38 -12.42 -6.46
CA VAL A 78 -8.53 -13.02 -5.75
C VAL A 78 -9.84 -12.72 -6.49
N HIS A 79 -10.00 -11.53 -7.07
CA HIS A 79 -11.16 -11.20 -7.90
C HIS A 79 -11.27 -12.12 -9.13
N LYS A 80 -10.15 -12.39 -9.81
CA LYS A 80 -10.10 -13.35 -10.93
C LYS A 80 -10.44 -14.77 -10.47
N ALA A 81 -10.01 -15.17 -9.27
CA ALA A 81 -10.28 -16.50 -8.71
C ALA A 81 -11.78 -16.79 -8.48
N LEU A 82 -12.66 -15.79 -8.52
CA LEU A 82 -14.12 -16.02 -8.54
C LEU A 82 -14.59 -16.83 -9.75
N GLN A 83 -13.80 -16.92 -10.82
CA GLN A 83 -14.10 -17.68 -12.03
C GLN A 83 -13.33 -19.00 -12.11
N HIS A 84 -12.60 -19.37 -11.05
CA HIS A 84 -11.78 -20.58 -11.03
C HIS A 84 -12.65 -21.85 -11.23
N PRO A 85 -12.17 -22.90 -11.95
CA PRO A 85 -12.93 -24.13 -12.15
C PRO A 85 -13.29 -24.86 -10.84
N ASP A 86 -12.42 -24.79 -9.82
CA ASP A 86 -12.67 -25.38 -8.50
C ASP A 86 -13.73 -24.58 -7.71
N PRO A 87 -14.85 -25.19 -7.29
CA PRO A 87 -15.88 -24.54 -6.47
C PRO A 87 -15.41 -24.05 -5.09
N GLU A 88 -14.46 -24.73 -4.43
CA GLU A 88 -13.96 -24.31 -3.12
C GLU A 88 -13.10 -23.05 -3.25
N ILE A 89 -12.24 -22.98 -4.26
CA ILE A 89 -11.45 -21.77 -4.59
C ILE A 89 -12.39 -20.59 -4.84
N ARG A 90 -13.42 -20.75 -5.68
CA ARG A 90 -14.41 -19.68 -5.94
C ARG A 90 -15.09 -19.20 -4.66
N ARG A 91 -15.52 -20.15 -3.82
CA ARG A 91 -16.22 -19.86 -2.56
C ARG A 91 -15.32 -19.05 -1.62
N ARG A 92 -14.07 -19.46 -1.43
CA ARG A 92 -13.11 -18.79 -0.55
C ARG A 92 -12.65 -17.44 -1.10
N ALA A 93 -12.41 -17.34 -2.40
CA ALA A 93 -12.14 -16.05 -3.05
C ALA A 93 -13.26 -15.03 -2.77
N GLY A 94 -14.53 -15.46 -2.82
CA GLY A 94 -15.67 -14.61 -2.46
C GLY A 94 -15.74 -14.22 -0.97
N ILE A 95 -15.19 -15.04 -0.07
CA ILE A 95 -15.06 -14.68 1.36
C ILE A 95 -13.93 -13.66 1.54
N ILE A 96 -12.77 -13.92 0.92
CA ILE A 96 -11.59 -13.07 0.99
C ILE A 96 -11.90 -11.66 0.47
N LEU A 97 -12.54 -11.52 -0.70
CA LEU A 97 -12.85 -10.19 -1.27
C LEU A 97 -13.72 -9.31 -0.35
N LYS A 98 -14.61 -9.91 0.45
CA LYS A 98 -15.43 -9.15 1.40
C LYS A 98 -14.62 -8.62 2.58
N GLN A 99 -13.46 -9.21 2.85
CA GLN A 99 -12.64 -8.94 4.02
C GLN A 99 -11.38 -8.15 3.67
N ILE A 100 -10.73 -8.46 2.55
CA ILE A 100 -9.36 -8.03 2.21
C ILE A 100 -9.15 -6.51 2.31
N LYS A 101 -10.16 -5.75 1.86
CA LYS A 101 -10.21 -4.28 1.96
C LYS A 101 -9.98 -3.80 3.41
N TRP A 102 -10.70 -4.40 4.36
CA TRP A 102 -10.74 -4.00 5.77
C TRP A 102 -9.99 -4.94 6.72
N TYR A 103 -9.37 -5.99 6.18
CA TYR A 103 -8.63 -6.95 6.97
C TYR A 103 -7.43 -6.26 7.62
N LEU A 104 -7.31 -6.45 8.93
CA LEU A 104 -6.15 -6.04 9.72
C LEU A 104 -5.52 -7.31 10.29
N PRO A 105 -4.25 -7.58 9.98
CA PRO A 105 -3.46 -8.61 10.65
C PRO A 105 -3.60 -8.51 12.18
N PRO A 106 -3.62 -9.63 12.91
CA PRO A 106 -3.85 -9.63 14.36
C PRO A 106 -2.95 -8.68 15.14
N GLU A 107 -1.68 -8.58 14.74
CA GLU A 107 -0.73 -7.63 15.34
C GLU A 107 -1.15 -6.16 15.18
N GLN A 108 -1.60 -5.78 13.99
CA GLN A 108 -2.06 -4.42 13.69
C GLN A 108 -3.40 -4.14 14.37
N ARG A 109 -4.29 -5.15 14.41
CA ARG A 109 -5.57 -5.08 15.14
C ARG A 109 -5.34 -4.86 16.64
N ALA A 110 -4.41 -5.59 17.24
CA ALA A 110 -4.07 -5.48 18.66
C ALA A 110 -3.52 -4.09 19.01
N ARG A 111 -2.67 -3.52 18.13
CA ARG A 111 -2.18 -2.14 18.28
C ARG A 111 -3.30 -1.12 18.17
N LEU A 112 -4.20 -1.30 17.21
CA LEU A 112 -5.23 -0.31 16.91
C LEU A 112 -6.39 -0.29 17.94
N GLY A 113 -6.71 -1.44 18.51
CA GLY A 113 -7.81 -1.63 19.46
C GLY A 113 -9.19 -1.80 18.79
N ASP A 114 -10.04 -2.65 19.38
CA ASP A 114 -11.31 -3.10 18.77
C ASP A 114 -12.29 -1.97 18.46
N ALA A 115 -12.32 -0.91 19.27
CA ALA A 115 -13.22 0.22 19.05
C ALA A 115 -12.95 1.00 17.75
N ARG A 116 -11.68 1.04 17.30
CA ARG A 116 -11.29 1.71 16.06
C ARG A 116 -11.47 0.77 14.87
N VAL A 117 -11.16 -0.52 15.04
CA VAL A 117 -11.40 -1.58 14.04
C VAL A 117 -12.88 -1.69 13.70
N GLU A 118 -13.76 -1.61 14.70
CA GLU A 118 -15.21 -1.65 14.46
C GLU A 118 -15.71 -0.45 13.66
N LYS A 119 -15.10 0.73 13.83
CA LYS A 119 -15.43 1.90 13.01
C LYS A 119 -14.97 1.72 11.57
N LEU A 120 -13.83 1.07 11.33
CA LEU A 120 -13.38 0.72 9.99
C LEU A 120 -14.31 -0.27 9.31
N ARG A 121 -14.73 -1.32 10.01
CA ARG A 121 -15.70 -2.28 9.49
C ARG A 121 -16.99 -1.60 9.06
N LYS A 122 -17.39 -0.56 9.79
CA LYS A 122 -18.58 0.24 9.52
C LYS A 122 -18.33 1.43 8.59
N TRP A 123 -17.14 1.60 8.03
CA TRP A 123 -16.75 2.78 7.25
C TRP A 123 -17.79 3.15 6.17
N GLU A 124 -18.24 2.17 5.41
CA GLU A 124 -19.22 2.36 4.32
C GLU A 124 -20.59 2.84 4.82
N SER A 125 -20.93 2.57 6.09
CA SER A 125 -22.16 3.07 6.72
C SER A 125 -22.02 4.45 7.33
N LEU A 126 -20.79 4.99 7.45
CA LEU A 126 -20.55 6.31 8.01
C LEU A 126 -20.90 7.41 7.00
N GLY A 127 -21.45 8.51 7.49
CA GLY A 127 -21.63 9.74 6.72
C GLY A 127 -20.29 10.41 6.37
N GLU A 128 -20.29 11.25 5.35
CA GLU A 128 -19.08 11.94 4.86
C GLU A 128 -18.33 12.69 5.98
N LYS A 129 -19.06 13.37 6.86
CA LYS A 129 -18.47 14.12 7.98
C LYS A 129 -17.83 13.23 9.04
N GLU A 130 -18.38 12.04 9.31
CA GLU A 130 -17.78 11.05 10.20
C GLU A 130 -16.54 10.42 9.55
N ARG A 131 -16.61 10.07 8.26
CA ARG A 131 -15.47 9.56 7.49
C ARG A 131 -14.31 10.54 7.50
N MET A 132 -14.59 11.81 7.22
CA MET A 132 -13.59 12.88 7.24
C MET A 132 -12.99 13.08 8.65
N ARG A 133 -13.84 13.06 9.70
CA ARG A 133 -13.34 13.11 11.07
C ARG A 133 -12.46 11.92 11.42
N LEU A 134 -12.79 10.70 10.96
CA LEU A 134 -11.94 9.54 11.19
C LEU A 134 -10.63 9.67 10.44
N LEU A 135 -10.64 10.02 9.15
CA LEU A 135 -9.44 10.23 8.35
C LEU A 135 -8.52 11.29 8.98
N VAL A 136 -9.08 12.43 9.40
CA VAL A 136 -8.32 13.46 10.11
C VAL A 136 -7.83 12.96 11.47
N ASN A 137 -8.62 12.22 12.25
CA ASN A 137 -8.08 11.65 13.50
C ASN A 137 -6.98 10.62 13.25
N CYS A 138 -7.02 9.86 12.15
CA CYS A 138 -5.98 8.92 11.74
C CYS A 138 -4.68 9.65 11.38
N ILE A 139 -4.77 10.68 10.54
CA ILE A 139 -3.59 11.41 10.08
C ILE A 139 -3.00 12.30 11.20
N TRP A 140 -3.84 12.90 12.05
CA TRP A 140 -3.42 13.99 12.94
C TRP A 140 -3.28 13.59 14.41
N ARG A 141 -3.87 12.47 14.84
CA ARG A 141 -4.02 12.13 16.26
C ARG A 141 -3.42 10.79 16.66
N LEU A 142 -2.99 9.97 15.71
CA LEU A 142 -2.65 8.58 15.98
C LEU A 142 -1.16 8.26 16.08
N GLY A 143 -0.23 9.17 15.80
CA GLY A 143 1.20 8.89 16.06
C GLY A 143 1.64 7.55 15.43
N ASP A 144 2.31 6.69 16.22
CA ASP A 144 2.74 5.34 15.83
C ASP A 144 1.64 4.38 15.32
N GLU A 145 0.35 4.72 15.50
CA GLU A 145 -0.80 3.88 15.11
C GLU A 145 -1.53 4.40 13.85
N ALA A 146 -1.02 5.45 13.21
CA ALA A 146 -1.67 6.13 12.07
C ALA A 146 -1.58 5.35 10.75
N ASP A 147 -0.58 4.49 10.59
CA ASP A 147 -0.08 4.08 9.27
C ASP A 147 -1.11 3.23 8.52
N VAL A 148 -1.48 2.08 9.06
CA VAL A 148 -2.34 1.09 8.38
C VAL A 148 -3.71 1.67 8.04
N LEU A 149 -4.24 2.47 8.97
CA LEU A 149 -5.53 3.13 8.87
C LEU A 149 -5.54 4.20 7.78
N CYS A 150 -4.54 5.08 7.80
CA CYS A 150 -4.39 6.11 6.79
C CYS A 150 -4.24 5.49 5.42
N PHE A 151 -3.38 4.48 5.27
CA PHE A 151 -3.12 3.85 3.99
C PHE A 151 -4.35 3.13 3.41
N LYS A 152 -5.09 2.36 4.21
CA LYS A 152 -6.32 1.71 3.73
C LYS A 152 -7.38 2.73 3.32
N VAL A 153 -7.60 3.78 4.12
CA VAL A 153 -8.59 4.81 3.75
C VAL A 153 -8.14 5.58 2.51
N LEU A 154 -6.87 5.99 2.43
CA LEU A 154 -6.31 6.70 1.27
C LEU A 154 -6.40 5.85 0.00
N ARG A 155 -6.04 4.57 0.09
CA ARG A 155 -6.05 3.63 -1.03
C ARG A 155 -7.46 3.34 -1.53
N TYR A 156 -8.42 3.10 -0.64
CA TYR A 156 -9.75 2.61 -1.06
C TYR A 156 -10.81 3.69 -1.25
N GLU A 157 -10.72 4.82 -0.55
CA GLU A 157 -11.90 5.69 -0.34
C GLU A 157 -11.68 7.14 -0.79
N VAL A 158 -10.48 7.52 -1.24
CA VAL A 158 -10.21 8.91 -1.67
C VAL A 158 -10.06 9.05 -3.19
N PRO A 159 -11.10 8.80 -4.01
CA PRO A 159 -11.04 9.06 -5.46
C PRO A 159 -11.52 10.46 -5.86
N ARG A 160 -12.19 11.25 -4.99
CA ARG A 160 -12.92 12.46 -5.44
C ARG A 160 -12.64 13.77 -4.72
N TYR A 161 -11.65 13.81 -3.82
CA TYR A 161 -11.28 15.08 -3.21
C TYR A 161 -10.25 15.78 -4.10
N LYS A 162 -10.57 16.99 -4.60
CA LYS A 162 -9.58 17.93 -5.18
C LYS A 162 -8.39 18.17 -4.23
N GLU A 163 -8.55 17.81 -2.97
CA GLU A 163 -7.61 17.94 -1.88
C GLU A 163 -6.79 16.68 -1.61
N PHE A 164 -6.98 15.57 -2.35
CA PHE A 164 -6.23 14.32 -2.14
C PHE A 164 -4.71 14.54 -2.18
N GLY A 165 -4.21 15.28 -3.18
CA GLY A 165 -2.80 15.66 -3.23
C GLY A 165 -2.36 16.55 -2.05
N GLN A 166 -3.24 17.34 -1.45
CA GLN A 166 -2.93 18.09 -0.22
C GLN A 166 -2.86 17.18 1.01
N ILE A 167 -3.73 16.17 1.08
CA ILE A 167 -3.73 15.16 2.14
C ILE A 167 -2.44 14.34 2.07
N LEU A 168 -2.08 13.83 0.89
CA LEU A 168 -0.82 13.10 0.67
C LEU A 168 0.41 13.95 1.04
N ARG A 169 0.48 15.21 0.57
CA ARG A 169 1.59 16.11 0.89
C ARG A 169 1.70 16.39 2.39
N ARG A 170 0.57 16.53 3.09
CA ARG A 170 0.56 16.72 4.55
C ARG A 170 0.99 15.46 5.29
N ALA A 171 0.49 14.29 4.88
CA ALA A 171 0.89 13.01 5.45
C ALA A 171 2.39 12.76 5.25
N ALA A 172 2.91 12.98 4.04
CA ALA A 172 4.34 12.85 3.73
C ALA A 172 5.20 13.77 4.60
N ARG A 173 4.78 15.04 4.77
CA ARG A 173 5.47 15.98 5.65
C ARG A 173 5.49 15.48 7.10
N TRP A 174 4.36 15.02 7.61
CA TRP A 174 4.25 14.50 8.96
C TRP A 174 5.17 13.29 9.18
N PHE A 175 5.22 12.35 8.23
CA PHE A 175 6.14 11.21 8.31
C PHE A 175 7.61 11.65 8.37
N ILE A 176 8.02 12.60 7.52
CA ILE A 176 9.38 13.14 7.53
C ILE A 176 9.69 13.82 8.87
N GLU A 177 8.79 14.67 9.38
CA GLU A 177 8.98 15.40 10.63
C GLU A 177 9.10 14.48 11.86
N ASN A 178 8.54 13.27 11.78
CA ASN A 178 8.57 12.27 12.86
C ASN A 178 9.60 11.14 12.62
N GLY A 179 10.43 11.23 11.58
CA GLY A 179 11.46 10.23 11.28
C GLY A 179 10.91 8.88 10.80
N ARG A 180 9.74 8.90 10.16
CA ARG A 180 8.95 7.73 9.71
C ARG A 180 8.98 7.58 8.20
N GLU A 181 10.17 7.72 7.61
CA GLU A 181 10.37 7.78 6.16
C GLU A 181 10.03 6.46 5.45
N GLU A 182 10.00 5.33 6.17
CA GLU A 182 9.62 4.02 5.65
C GLU A 182 8.20 4.00 5.06
N HIS A 183 7.32 4.87 5.55
CA HIS A 183 5.92 5.00 5.12
C HIS A 183 5.75 5.84 3.84
N LEU A 184 6.82 6.52 3.39
CA LEU A 184 6.76 7.34 2.18
C LEU A 184 6.59 6.48 0.91
N GLN A 185 7.20 5.29 0.87
CA GLN A 185 7.08 4.37 -0.27
C GLN A 185 5.63 3.95 -0.51
N GLU A 186 4.92 3.60 0.56
CA GLU A 186 3.50 3.22 0.50
C GLU A 186 2.61 4.41 0.10
N LEU A 187 2.88 5.61 0.62
CA LEU A 187 2.19 6.84 0.19
C LEU A 187 2.37 7.10 -1.32
N PHE A 188 3.57 6.88 -1.85
CA PHE A 188 3.86 7.05 -3.28
C PHE A 188 3.16 5.99 -4.13
N ALA A 189 3.15 4.72 -3.70
CA ALA A 189 2.45 3.66 -4.39
C ALA A 189 0.94 3.98 -4.53
N ILE A 190 0.32 4.43 -3.43
CA ILE A 190 -1.10 4.85 -3.44
C ILE A 190 -1.33 6.03 -4.39
N ALA A 191 -0.42 7.00 -4.43
CA ALA A 191 -0.53 8.12 -5.37
C ALA A 191 -0.48 7.66 -6.83
N GLN A 192 0.46 6.77 -7.17
CA GLN A 192 0.62 6.21 -8.52
C GLN A 192 -0.58 5.34 -8.93
N GLU A 193 -1.09 4.49 -8.03
CA GLU A 193 -2.30 3.69 -8.27
C GLU A 193 -3.51 4.56 -8.63
N LYS A 194 -3.64 5.72 -7.98
CA LYS A 194 -4.74 6.67 -8.23
C LYS A 194 -4.57 7.42 -9.53
N ASP A 195 -3.37 7.93 -9.83
CA ASP A 195 -3.07 8.60 -11.09
C ASP A 195 -3.31 7.65 -12.29
N ASN A 196 -2.97 6.36 -12.16
CA ASN A 196 -3.19 5.35 -13.20
C ASN A 196 -4.68 4.99 -13.40
N ASN A 197 -5.49 5.05 -12.35
CA ASN A 197 -6.93 4.75 -12.42
C ASN A 197 -7.77 5.95 -12.92
N ASP A 198 -7.30 7.19 -12.78
CA ASP A 198 -7.98 8.38 -13.33
C ASP A 198 -7.81 8.53 -14.86
N ILE A 199 -6.94 7.73 -15.49
CA ILE A 199 -6.65 7.76 -16.94
C ILE A 199 -7.50 6.73 -17.73
N ARG A 200 -8.27 5.86 -17.06
CA ARG A 200 -9.14 4.84 -17.69
C ARG A 200 -10.62 5.22 -17.62
#